data_AF-A0A402DVI6-F1
#
_entry.id   AF-A0A402DVI6-F1
#
_cell.length_a   1.000
_cell.length_b   1.000
_cell.length_c   1.000
_cell.angle_alpha   90.00
_cell.angle_beta   90.00
_cell.angle_gamma   90.00
#
_symmetry.space_group_name_H-M   'P 1'
#
loop_
_entity.id
_entity.type
_entity.pdbx_description
1 polymer ?
#
loop_
_entity_poly.entity_id
_entity_poly.type
_entity_poly.pdbx_seq_one_letter_code
_entity_poly.pdbx_strand_id
1 'polypeptide(L)'
;MSPSPRVAPPSPDARRFDVLVVGSSNTCRSPAAERLLHARLGGDGTVGFASAGTHATPGAPLDAGVAHLLVAADLPVDGFAARELAPQDVRAADLVLTTSRAERAEVVRAVPAAVRRTFTLRELARVAATLSASALPGEGTADRLDALVAGAQRHRGPTPPDAEADDDVLDAEGLDDRGHQAAWQEVLAAVEGIAHAVRPAPAPGEPDAPPPVVPAPASPGGPPRRARRVGRVVLASVVALLVVVAVGAIVALDRLDARVQRFPDPFAALPTRPAPYVPPDPDAASRPPMTVLVLGSAEDAAASGPAAWADAANLTDVVMLAHVSGDRTRAQVVLLPPDLWVDVPGRGPGTLRSAFGLAGPTGAVEAVESLVDVRLDHVALTHATTFGRVTQTLGGVDVDVPQDLVARGRVLVPAGPHRLSGDLALLWMEGSTDDVERTLRAQAWLEAIVTRLGDPGVRGDPAVWTELLGVLSASVAVDESLDSGAMLGLVTSLRRLGPGDVDVVAAPTTLGTAPDGTPVLVPDAAPFDALMDALRADTLHELLDEQAPAS
;
A
#
# COMPACT_ATOMS: atom_id res chain seq x y z
N MET A 1 54.63 5.75 -9.58
CA MET A 1 54.57 4.31 -9.21
C MET A 1 54.18 4.20 -7.75
N SER A 2 52.91 3.86 -7.50
CA SER A 2 52.47 3.12 -6.31
C SER A 2 51.51 2.05 -6.86
N PRO A 3 51.63 0.77 -6.46
CA PRO A 3 50.81 -0.28 -7.05
C PRO A 3 49.40 -0.24 -6.47
N SER A 4 48.39 -0.34 -7.34
CA SER A 4 47.03 -0.67 -6.89
C SER A 4 47.04 -2.03 -6.17
N PRO A 5 46.32 -2.20 -5.06
CA PRO A 5 46.23 -3.48 -4.39
C PRO A 5 45.55 -4.48 -5.32
N ARG A 6 46.26 -5.57 -5.67
CA ARG A 6 45.63 -6.72 -6.31
C ARG A 6 44.83 -7.45 -5.25
N VAL A 7 43.52 -7.56 -5.46
CA VAL A 7 42.69 -8.54 -4.75
C VAL A 7 43.33 -9.92 -4.97
N ALA A 8 43.67 -10.61 -3.88
CA ALA A 8 44.21 -11.96 -3.98
C ALA A 8 43.12 -12.92 -4.46
N PRO A 9 43.42 -13.89 -5.35
CA PRO A 9 42.45 -14.93 -5.68
C PRO A 9 42.11 -15.74 -4.41
N PRO A 10 40.85 -16.15 -4.22
CA PRO A 10 40.45 -16.91 -3.03
C PRO A 10 41.22 -18.23 -2.94
N SER A 11 41.60 -18.60 -1.71
CA SER A 11 42.32 -19.84 -1.41
C SER A 11 41.49 -21.07 -1.80
N PRO A 12 42.08 -22.09 -2.47
CA PRO A 12 41.34 -23.22 -3.03
C PRO A 12 40.68 -24.17 -2.02
N ASP A 13 40.92 -23.99 -0.71
CA ASP A 13 40.37 -24.81 0.38
C ASP A 13 39.24 -24.13 1.16
N ALA A 14 38.77 -22.94 0.75
CA ALA A 14 37.63 -22.28 1.39
C ALA A 14 36.33 -23.05 1.09
N ARG A 15 35.81 -23.79 2.07
CA ARG A 15 34.54 -24.53 1.96
C ARG A 15 33.39 -23.55 1.66
N ARG A 16 32.66 -23.82 0.57
CA ARG A 16 31.40 -23.16 0.24
C ARG A 16 30.30 -23.58 1.23
N PHE A 17 29.46 -22.64 1.66
CA PHE A 17 28.26 -22.92 2.46
C PHE A 17 27.06 -23.12 1.54
N ASP A 18 26.44 -24.30 1.52
CA ASP A 18 25.38 -24.61 0.56
C ASP A 18 23.97 -24.46 1.16
N VAL A 19 23.15 -23.58 0.55
CA VAL A 19 21.74 -23.31 0.90
C VAL A 19 20.82 -23.98 -0.12
N LEU A 20 19.93 -24.84 0.36
CA LEU A 20 18.90 -25.51 -0.43
C LEU A 20 17.51 -24.97 -0.09
N VAL A 21 16.78 -24.46 -1.09
CA VAL A 21 15.39 -24.03 -0.93
C VAL A 21 14.44 -25.11 -1.48
N VAL A 22 13.45 -25.51 -0.70
CA VAL A 22 12.51 -26.58 -1.03
C VAL A 22 11.09 -26.03 -1.06
N GLY A 23 10.35 -26.39 -2.11
CA GLY A 23 8.91 -26.16 -2.24
C GLY A 23 8.17 -27.44 -2.62
N SER A 24 6.91 -27.34 -3.01
CA SER A 24 6.17 -28.46 -3.61
C SER A 24 6.64 -28.77 -5.04
N SER A 25 6.25 -27.97 -6.03
CA SER A 25 6.47 -28.18 -7.47
C SER A 25 7.80 -27.66 -8.04
N ASN A 26 8.51 -26.81 -7.29
CA ASN A 26 9.72 -26.10 -7.74
C ASN A 26 9.54 -25.23 -9.01
N THR A 27 8.36 -24.69 -9.24
CA THR A 27 8.10 -23.71 -10.33
C THR A 27 7.86 -22.29 -9.80
N CYS A 28 7.38 -22.16 -8.55
CA CYS A 28 6.89 -20.91 -7.96
C CYS A 28 7.77 -20.40 -6.78
N ARG A 29 7.38 -20.68 -5.52
CA ARG A 29 7.98 -20.08 -4.31
C ARG A 29 9.47 -20.38 -4.12
N SER A 30 9.87 -21.66 -4.24
CA SER A 30 11.27 -22.06 -3.98
C SER A 30 12.29 -21.50 -4.98
N PRO A 31 12.05 -21.45 -6.31
CA PRO A 31 12.97 -20.81 -7.24
C PRO A 31 12.99 -19.28 -7.15
N ALA A 32 11.92 -18.64 -6.65
CA ALA A 32 11.92 -17.20 -6.35
C ALA A 32 12.81 -16.88 -5.14
N ALA A 33 12.61 -17.59 -4.04
CA ALA A 33 13.39 -17.44 -2.81
C ALA A 33 14.88 -17.72 -3.03
N GLU A 34 15.23 -18.76 -3.80
CA GLU A 34 16.62 -19.07 -4.18
C GLU A 34 17.30 -17.88 -4.88
N ARG A 35 16.65 -17.28 -5.88
CA ARG A 35 17.21 -16.18 -6.67
C ARG A 35 17.35 -14.91 -5.84
N LEU A 36 16.36 -14.60 -5.00
CA LEU A 36 16.45 -13.49 -4.08
C LEU A 36 17.60 -13.69 -3.08
N LEU A 37 17.72 -14.88 -2.48
CA LEU A 37 18.84 -15.21 -1.60
C LEU A 37 20.19 -15.08 -2.31
N HIS A 38 20.31 -15.60 -3.54
CA HIS A 38 21.52 -15.47 -4.34
C HIS A 38 21.85 -13.99 -4.65
N ALA A 39 20.88 -13.18 -5.04
CA ALA A 39 21.08 -11.75 -5.30
C ALA A 39 21.42 -10.94 -4.03
N ARG A 40 20.96 -11.36 -2.85
CA ARG A 40 21.23 -10.65 -1.59
C ARG A 40 22.50 -11.10 -0.87
N LEU A 41 22.91 -12.36 -1.03
CA LEU A 41 23.93 -13.03 -0.22
C LEU A 41 24.99 -13.79 -1.06
N GLY A 42 24.88 -13.87 -2.38
CA GLY A 42 25.84 -14.56 -3.25
C GLY A 42 27.06 -13.73 -3.67
N GLY A 43 27.12 -12.44 -3.32
CA GLY A 43 28.10 -11.48 -3.87
C GLY A 43 29.57 -11.77 -3.56
N ASP A 44 29.87 -12.50 -2.49
CA ASP A 44 31.25 -12.90 -2.13
C ASP A 44 31.66 -14.28 -2.71
N GLY A 45 30.74 -14.99 -3.36
CA GLY A 45 30.95 -16.32 -3.92
C GLY A 45 31.11 -17.45 -2.88
N THR A 46 31.09 -17.16 -1.58
CA THR A 46 31.27 -18.15 -0.50
C THR A 46 30.06 -19.03 -0.26
N VAL A 47 28.90 -18.64 -0.80
CA VAL A 47 27.60 -19.31 -0.59
C VAL A 47 27.10 -19.95 -1.90
N GLY A 48 26.53 -21.14 -1.79
CA GLY A 48 25.78 -21.83 -2.84
C GLY A 48 24.29 -21.72 -2.61
N PHE A 49 23.53 -21.54 -3.68
CA PHE A 49 22.07 -21.52 -3.64
C PHE A 49 21.55 -22.47 -4.71
N ALA A 50 20.56 -23.28 -4.36
CA ALA A 50 19.81 -24.11 -5.28
C ALA A 50 18.39 -24.32 -4.75
N SER A 51 17.41 -24.44 -5.64
CA SER A 51 16.05 -24.85 -5.28
C SER A 51 15.74 -26.28 -5.74
N ALA A 52 14.75 -26.91 -5.12
CA ALA A 52 14.16 -28.20 -5.49
C ALA A 52 12.68 -28.26 -5.04
N GLY A 53 11.98 -29.36 -5.38
CA GLY A 53 10.60 -29.58 -4.95
C GLY A 53 10.30 -31.01 -4.53
N THR A 54 9.47 -31.19 -3.51
CA THR A 54 9.09 -32.53 -3.00
C THR A 54 8.18 -33.30 -3.94
N HIS A 55 7.48 -32.60 -4.85
CA HIS A 55 6.59 -33.15 -5.87
C HIS A 55 6.81 -32.48 -7.25
N ALA A 56 8.04 -32.04 -7.53
CA ALA A 56 8.37 -31.34 -8.77
C ALA A 56 8.32 -32.25 -10.00
N THR A 57 7.86 -31.70 -11.14
CA THR A 57 8.03 -32.34 -12.46
C THR A 57 9.38 -31.92 -13.06
N PRO A 58 10.36 -32.84 -13.22
CA PRO A 58 11.68 -32.47 -13.72
C PRO A 58 11.62 -31.85 -15.12
N GLY A 59 12.28 -30.70 -15.29
CA GLY A 59 12.29 -29.96 -16.56
C GLY A 59 11.11 -29.00 -16.77
N ALA A 60 10.17 -28.88 -15.83
CA ALA A 60 9.13 -27.85 -15.90
C ALA A 60 9.76 -26.43 -15.85
N PRO A 61 9.21 -25.45 -16.60
CA PRO A 61 9.66 -24.07 -16.52
C PRO A 61 9.28 -23.43 -15.17
N LEU A 62 9.74 -22.19 -14.95
CA LEU A 62 9.14 -21.33 -13.92
C LEU A 62 7.64 -21.17 -14.17
N ASP A 63 6.87 -20.97 -13.10
CA ASP A 63 5.51 -20.46 -13.25
C ASP A 63 5.55 -19.08 -13.95
N ALA A 64 4.58 -18.81 -14.82
CA ALA A 64 4.55 -17.58 -15.62
C ALA A 64 4.42 -16.32 -14.76
N GLY A 65 3.64 -16.36 -13.67
CA GLY A 65 3.49 -15.25 -12.73
C GLY A 65 4.82 -14.97 -12.01
N VAL A 66 5.46 -16.01 -11.49
CA VAL A 66 6.78 -15.87 -10.83
C VAL A 66 7.88 -15.45 -11.80
N ALA A 67 7.88 -15.95 -13.03
CA ALA A 67 8.83 -15.53 -14.06
C ALA A 67 8.69 -14.03 -14.35
N HIS A 68 7.46 -13.50 -14.44
CA HIS A 68 7.22 -12.08 -14.63
C HIS A 68 7.73 -11.24 -13.44
N LEU A 69 7.50 -11.68 -12.20
CA LEU A 69 7.96 -10.99 -10.99
C LEU A 69 9.49 -11.02 -10.84
N LEU A 70 10.15 -12.12 -11.22
CA LEU A 70 11.60 -12.21 -11.29
C LEU A 70 12.19 -11.25 -12.32
N VAL A 71 11.61 -11.15 -13.52
CA VAL A 71 12.03 -10.16 -14.53
C VAL A 71 11.81 -8.73 -14.04
N ALA A 72 10.68 -8.43 -13.40
CA ALA A 72 10.40 -7.12 -12.82
C ALA A 72 11.38 -6.73 -11.69
N ALA A 73 11.99 -7.71 -11.03
CA ALA A 73 13.01 -7.54 -9.99
C ALA A 73 14.46 -7.58 -10.53
N ASP A 74 14.67 -7.58 -11.85
CA ASP A 74 15.97 -7.71 -12.52
C ASP A 74 16.74 -9.00 -12.12
N LEU A 75 16.01 -10.10 -11.93
CA LEU A 75 16.56 -11.40 -11.56
C LEU A 75 16.53 -12.41 -12.72
N PRO A 76 17.55 -13.28 -12.85
CA PRO A 76 17.69 -14.16 -14.01
C PRO A 76 16.63 -15.26 -14.04
N VAL A 77 15.79 -15.27 -15.08
CA VAL A 77 14.81 -16.36 -15.33
C VAL A 77 15.35 -17.46 -16.24
N ASP A 78 16.32 -17.14 -17.10
CA ASP A 78 16.90 -18.06 -18.08
C ASP A 78 17.68 -19.22 -17.43
N GLY A 79 17.79 -20.34 -18.15
CA GLY A 79 18.52 -21.53 -17.70
C GLY A 79 17.84 -22.32 -16.58
N PHE A 80 16.62 -21.92 -16.18
CA PHE A 80 15.86 -22.66 -15.18
C PHE A 80 15.25 -23.96 -15.70
N ALA A 81 15.26 -24.98 -14.85
CA ALA A 81 14.46 -26.18 -14.98
C ALA A 81 14.10 -26.68 -13.58
N ALA A 82 12.82 -26.89 -13.31
CA ALA A 82 12.38 -27.47 -12.05
C ALA A 82 12.99 -28.86 -11.84
N ARG A 83 13.30 -29.22 -10.59
CA ARG A 83 13.89 -30.52 -10.25
C ARG A 83 13.30 -31.10 -8.97
N GLU A 84 13.12 -32.41 -9.00
CA GLU A 84 12.67 -33.20 -7.85
C GLU A 84 13.76 -33.25 -6.77
N LEU A 85 13.35 -33.15 -5.51
CA LEU A 85 14.23 -33.15 -4.35
C LEU A 85 14.81 -34.54 -4.10
N ALA A 86 16.12 -34.69 -4.26
CA ALA A 86 16.79 -35.93 -3.86
C ALA A 86 17.24 -35.87 -2.38
N PRO A 87 17.17 -36.98 -1.61
CA PRO A 87 17.69 -37.02 -0.26
C PRO A 87 19.20 -36.73 -0.14
N GLN A 88 19.97 -36.84 -1.23
CA GLN A 88 21.38 -36.41 -1.26
C GLN A 88 21.54 -34.89 -1.21
N ASP A 89 20.62 -34.12 -1.80
CA ASP A 89 20.67 -32.66 -1.82
C ASP A 89 20.50 -32.12 -0.40
N VAL A 90 19.52 -32.68 0.31
CA VAL A 90 19.27 -32.40 1.73
C VAL A 90 20.49 -32.76 2.58
N ARG A 91 21.21 -33.86 2.27
CA ARG A 91 22.42 -34.24 3.00
C ARG A 91 23.62 -33.33 2.71
N ALA A 92 23.75 -32.84 1.47
CA ALA A 92 24.85 -31.98 1.05
C ALA A 92 24.72 -30.54 1.56
N ALA A 93 23.50 -29.99 1.60
CA ALA A 93 23.26 -28.62 2.06
C ALA A 93 23.65 -28.40 3.54
N ASP A 94 24.20 -27.23 3.85
CA ASP A 94 24.47 -26.75 5.20
C ASP A 94 23.24 -26.06 5.82
N LEU A 95 22.34 -25.50 4.99
CA LEU A 95 21.04 -24.97 5.38
C LEU A 95 19.95 -25.42 4.40
N VAL A 96 18.82 -25.89 4.92
CA VAL A 96 17.62 -26.18 4.13
C VAL A 96 16.48 -25.26 4.56
N LEU A 97 15.93 -24.52 3.60
CA LEU A 97 14.78 -23.63 3.75
C LEU A 97 13.59 -24.24 3.05
N THR A 98 12.43 -24.27 3.71
CA THR A 98 11.18 -24.80 3.16
C THR A 98 10.15 -23.70 3.02
N THR A 99 9.30 -23.74 2.00
CA THR A 99 8.27 -22.72 1.78
C THR A 99 7.02 -22.96 2.63
N SER A 100 6.83 -24.19 3.14
CA SER A 100 5.82 -24.51 4.15
C SER A 100 6.32 -25.51 5.21
N ARG A 101 5.59 -25.59 6.33
CA ARG A 101 5.77 -26.57 7.41
C ARG A 101 5.45 -28.00 6.96
N ALA A 102 4.60 -28.17 5.95
CA ALA A 102 4.34 -29.47 5.35
C ALA A 102 5.60 -30.01 4.65
N GLU A 103 6.24 -29.17 3.82
CA GLU A 103 7.54 -29.46 3.20
C GLU A 103 8.64 -29.65 4.26
N ARG A 104 8.65 -28.83 5.32
CA ARG A 104 9.52 -28.97 6.51
C ARG A 104 9.41 -30.36 7.14
N ALA A 105 8.19 -30.91 7.21
CA ALA A 105 7.93 -32.25 7.74
C ALA A 105 8.33 -33.36 6.75
N GLU A 106 8.17 -33.17 5.43
CA GLU A 106 8.60 -34.12 4.41
C GLU A 106 10.12 -34.25 4.31
N VAL A 107 10.84 -33.12 4.25
CA VAL A 107 12.32 -33.06 4.26
C VAL A 107 12.88 -33.78 5.49
N VAL A 108 12.32 -33.49 6.68
CA VAL A 108 12.73 -34.12 7.94
C VAL A 108 12.40 -35.61 7.96
N ARG A 109 11.26 -36.04 7.40
CA ARG A 109 10.89 -37.46 7.32
C ARG A 109 11.83 -38.24 6.40
N ALA A 110 12.26 -37.64 5.29
CA ALA A 110 13.20 -38.24 4.35
C ALA A 110 14.64 -38.25 4.87
N VAL A 111 15.07 -37.21 5.59
CA VAL A 111 16.42 -37.11 6.18
C VAL A 111 16.34 -36.58 7.64
N PRO A 112 16.06 -37.46 8.63
CA PRO A 112 15.90 -37.04 10.04
C PRO A 112 17.12 -36.33 10.65
N ALA A 113 18.32 -36.57 10.11
CA ALA A 113 19.54 -35.87 10.53
C ALA A 113 19.51 -34.36 10.21
N ALA A 114 18.68 -33.91 9.26
CA ALA A 114 18.62 -32.52 8.82
C ALA A 114 17.83 -31.58 9.75
N VAL A 115 17.04 -32.09 10.71
CA VAL A 115 16.13 -31.34 11.62
C VAL A 115 16.73 -30.05 12.20
N ARG A 116 18.03 -30.07 12.54
CA ARG A 116 18.76 -28.95 13.16
C ARG A 116 19.12 -27.82 12.18
N ARG A 117 19.07 -28.09 10.88
CA ARG A 117 19.38 -27.19 9.77
C ARG A 117 18.26 -27.13 8.73
N THR A 118 17.02 -27.44 9.14
CA THR A 118 15.81 -27.33 8.32
C THR A 118 14.76 -26.46 9.02
N PHE A 119 14.44 -25.34 8.38
CA PHE A 119 13.50 -24.33 8.85
C PHE A 119 12.51 -24.00 7.72
N THR A 120 11.34 -23.41 8.04
CA THR A 120 10.63 -22.66 6.98
C THR A 120 11.33 -21.32 6.74
N LEU A 121 11.10 -20.74 5.56
CA LEU A 121 11.68 -19.45 5.18
C LEU A 121 11.26 -18.34 6.16
N ARG A 122 9.97 -18.32 6.54
CA ARG A 122 9.40 -17.34 7.49
C ARG A 122 9.83 -17.62 8.94
N GLU A 123 9.93 -18.89 9.34
CA GLU A 123 10.48 -19.30 10.64
C GLU A 123 11.91 -18.78 10.82
N LEU A 124 12.80 -18.99 9.83
CA LEU A 124 14.17 -18.51 9.94
C LEU A 124 14.24 -16.98 9.92
N ALA A 125 13.43 -16.30 9.10
CA ALA A 125 13.38 -14.84 9.07
C ALA A 125 12.94 -14.24 10.42
N ARG A 126 11.89 -14.80 11.05
CA ARG A 126 11.42 -14.39 12.38
C ARG A 126 12.49 -14.60 13.45
N VAL A 127 13.17 -15.74 13.44
CA VAL A 127 14.25 -16.02 14.41
C VAL A 127 15.47 -15.14 14.15
N ALA A 128 15.85 -14.90 12.89
CA ALA A 128 16.93 -13.99 12.50
C ALA A 128 16.69 -12.56 13.02
N ALA A 129 15.44 -12.08 12.99
CA ALA A 129 15.07 -10.76 13.50
C ALA A 129 15.26 -10.58 15.02
N THR A 130 15.34 -11.66 15.80
CA THR A 130 15.61 -11.61 17.25
C THR A 130 17.09 -11.67 17.62
N LEU A 131 17.98 -11.96 16.66
CA LEU A 131 19.42 -12.11 16.90
C LEU A 131 20.15 -10.78 16.67
N SER A 132 20.97 -10.37 17.63
CA SER A 132 21.84 -9.21 17.46
C SER A 132 22.96 -9.50 16.46
N ALA A 133 23.51 -8.45 15.82
CA ALA A 133 24.68 -8.60 14.95
C ALA A 133 25.89 -9.26 15.65
N SER A 134 26.01 -9.10 16.98
CA SER A 134 27.01 -9.74 17.83
C SER A 134 26.72 -11.22 18.14
N ALA A 135 25.48 -11.68 17.99
CA ALA A 135 25.12 -13.10 18.09
C ALA A 135 25.44 -13.88 16.80
N LEU A 136 25.79 -13.17 15.72
CA LEU A 136 26.19 -13.70 14.41
C LEU A 136 27.67 -13.34 14.13
N PRO A 137 28.65 -13.96 14.81
CA PRO A 137 30.06 -13.75 14.51
C PRO A 137 30.43 -14.25 13.11
N GLY A 138 31.46 -13.66 12.51
CA GLY A 138 31.95 -13.98 11.17
C GLY A 138 32.21 -12.73 10.34
N GLU A 139 33.24 -12.77 9.49
CA GLU A 139 33.55 -11.68 8.55
C GLU A 139 32.87 -11.90 7.18
N GLY A 140 32.73 -13.18 6.75
CA GLY A 140 32.08 -13.55 5.50
C GLY A 140 30.60 -13.95 5.65
N THR A 141 29.88 -14.00 4.52
CA THR A 141 28.47 -14.38 4.48
C THR A 141 28.25 -15.81 4.95
N ALA A 142 29.13 -16.74 4.53
CA ALA A 142 29.11 -18.14 4.93
C ALA A 142 29.22 -18.33 6.46
N ASP A 143 30.17 -17.65 7.12
CA ASP A 143 30.37 -17.73 8.57
C ASP A 143 29.12 -17.26 9.34
N ARG A 144 28.52 -16.16 8.87
CA ARG A 144 27.34 -15.55 9.49
C ARG A 144 26.08 -16.38 9.25
N LEU A 145 26.00 -17.13 8.15
CA LEU A 145 24.95 -18.14 7.92
C LEU A 145 25.12 -19.35 8.85
N ASP A 146 26.32 -19.88 9.05
CA ASP A 146 26.57 -20.98 10.00
C ASP A 146 26.22 -20.55 11.43
N ALA A 147 26.65 -19.34 11.83
CA ALA A 147 26.27 -18.73 13.09
C ALA A 147 24.74 -18.53 13.22
N LEU A 148 24.04 -18.17 12.15
CA LEU A 148 22.58 -18.04 12.13
C LEU A 148 21.91 -19.41 12.32
N VAL A 149 22.38 -20.48 11.67
CA VAL A 149 21.85 -21.83 11.87
C VAL A 149 22.05 -22.31 13.31
N ALA A 150 23.23 -22.07 13.89
CA ALA A 150 23.53 -22.39 15.28
C ALA A 150 22.76 -21.50 16.29
N GLY A 151 22.49 -20.25 15.93
CA GLY A 151 21.63 -19.32 16.69
C GLY A 151 20.17 -19.75 16.66
N ALA A 152 19.65 -20.05 15.47
CA ALA A 152 18.25 -20.40 15.25
C ALA A 152 17.85 -21.70 15.96
N GLN A 153 18.72 -22.72 16.00
CA GLN A 153 18.51 -23.93 16.81
C GLN A 153 18.20 -23.64 18.29
N ARG A 154 18.73 -22.55 18.85
CA ARG A 154 18.56 -22.18 20.26
C ARG A 154 17.32 -21.29 20.50
N HIS A 155 16.90 -20.51 19.50
CA HIS A 155 15.82 -19.52 19.62
C HIS A 155 14.49 -19.97 18.97
N ARG A 156 14.50 -21.06 18.20
CA ARG A 156 13.30 -21.66 17.57
C ARG A 156 12.12 -21.91 18.53
N GLY A 157 12.40 -22.40 19.75
CA GLY A 157 11.37 -22.63 20.77
C GLY A 157 10.88 -21.33 21.44
N PRO A 158 11.80 -20.45 21.89
CA PRO A 158 11.45 -19.13 22.43
C PRO A 158 10.80 -18.13 21.46
N THR A 159 10.81 -18.37 20.15
CA THR A 159 10.24 -17.46 19.13
C THR A 159 9.15 -18.15 18.28
N PRO A 160 8.04 -18.59 18.90
CA PRO A 160 6.92 -19.17 18.16
C PRO A 160 6.30 -18.16 17.19
N PRO A 161 5.59 -18.60 16.14
CA PRO A 161 4.69 -17.73 15.39
C PRO A 161 3.43 -17.42 16.24
N ASP A 162 2.72 -16.33 15.90
CA ASP A 162 1.48 -15.96 16.59
C ASP A 162 0.32 -16.88 16.18
N ALA A 163 0.23 -17.19 14.88
CA ALA A 163 -0.58 -18.26 14.31
C ALA A 163 0.31 -19.29 13.60
N GLU A 164 -0.05 -20.57 13.68
CA GLU A 164 0.72 -21.65 13.04
C GLU A 164 0.96 -21.42 11.54
N ALA A 165 0.03 -20.75 10.84
CA ALA A 165 0.14 -20.41 9.42
C ALA A 165 1.22 -19.35 9.10
N ASP A 166 1.69 -18.55 10.06
CA ASP A 166 2.67 -17.47 9.81
C ASP A 166 4.07 -17.99 9.46
N ASP A 167 4.30 -19.30 9.60
CA ASP A 167 5.50 -20.01 9.14
C ASP A 167 5.41 -20.47 7.68
N ASP A 168 4.22 -20.45 7.07
CA ASP A 168 3.94 -20.90 5.71
C ASP A 168 3.94 -19.71 4.72
N VAL A 169 4.51 -19.91 3.53
CA VAL A 169 4.37 -18.98 2.40
C VAL A 169 3.16 -19.41 1.56
N LEU A 170 2.26 -18.47 1.27
CA LEU A 170 1.04 -18.67 0.49
C LEU A 170 1.28 -19.53 -0.76
N ASP A 171 0.48 -20.58 -0.94
CA ASP A 171 0.59 -21.42 -2.13
C ASP A 171 -0.03 -20.74 -3.35
N ALA A 172 0.83 -20.12 -4.16
CA ALA A 172 0.42 -19.44 -5.38
C ALA A 172 0.28 -20.37 -6.60
N GLU A 173 0.59 -21.67 -6.50
CA GLU A 173 0.55 -22.56 -7.66
C GLU A 173 -0.86 -22.66 -8.25
N GLY A 174 -1.01 -22.22 -9.50
CA GLY A 174 -2.30 -22.16 -10.20
C GLY A 174 -3.23 -21.03 -9.75
N LEU A 175 -2.77 -20.09 -8.91
CA LEU A 175 -3.49 -18.85 -8.61
C LEU A 175 -3.31 -17.82 -9.74
N ASP A 176 -4.02 -16.70 -9.63
CA ASP A 176 -3.87 -15.56 -10.54
C ASP A 176 -2.62 -14.71 -10.20
N ASP A 177 -2.42 -13.61 -10.92
CA ASP A 177 -1.31 -12.68 -10.68
C ASP A 177 -1.30 -12.11 -9.26
N ARG A 178 -2.47 -12.01 -8.59
CA ARG A 178 -2.57 -11.52 -7.21
C ARG A 178 -2.04 -12.56 -6.21
N GLY A 179 -2.40 -13.83 -6.39
CA GLY A 179 -1.84 -14.92 -5.58
C GLY A 179 -0.32 -15.01 -5.70
N HIS A 180 0.20 -14.89 -6.93
CA HIS A 180 1.63 -14.83 -7.18
C HIS A 180 2.32 -13.62 -6.54
N GLN A 181 1.71 -12.43 -6.65
CA GLN A 181 2.23 -11.21 -6.02
C GLN A 181 2.25 -11.32 -4.49
N ALA A 182 1.21 -11.86 -3.87
CA ALA A 182 1.15 -12.05 -2.42
C ALA A 182 2.25 -13.00 -1.93
N ALA A 183 2.36 -14.21 -2.53
CA ALA A 183 3.42 -15.16 -2.19
C ALA A 183 4.83 -14.59 -2.46
N TRP A 184 4.98 -13.75 -3.49
CA TRP A 184 6.23 -13.04 -3.78
C TRP A 184 6.61 -12.05 -2.66
N GLN A 185 5.68 -11.25 -2.15
CA GLN A 185 5.96 -10.30 -1.06
C GLN A 185 6.36 -11.03 0.23
N GLU A 186 5.72 -12.16 0.55
CA GLU A 186 6.09 -12.98 1.70
C GLU A 186 7.49 -13.58 1.57
N VAL A 187 7.84 -14.08 0.37
CA VAL A 187 9.21 -14.55 0.07
C VAL A 187 10.21 -13.41 0.18
N LEU A 188 9.92 -12.24 -0.43
CA LEU A 188 10.80 -11.08 -0.43
C LEU A 188 11.07 -10.59 1.00
N ALA A 189 10.01 -10.38 1.79
CA ALA A 189 10.14 -9.94 3.18
C ALA A 189 10.95 -10.91 4.04
N ALA A 190 10.74 -12.22 3.89
CA ALA A 190 11.49 -13.24 4.61
C ALA A 190 12.97 -13.29 4.18
N VAL A 191 13.25 -13.20 2.88
CA VAL A 191 14.63 -13.18 2.35
C VAL A 191 15.37 -11.91 2.77
N GLU A 192 14.75 -10.73 2.70
CA GLU A 192 15.37 -9.49 3.17
C GLU A 192 15.62 -9.54 4.69
N GLY A 193 14.72 -10.13 5.48
CA GLY A 193 14.93 -10.34 6.92
C GLY A 193 16.16 -11.23 7.22
N ILE A 194 16.29 -12.36 6.53
CA ILE A 194 17.46 -13.26 6.64
C ILE A 194 18.72 -12.53 6.17
N ALA A 195 18.69 -11.94 4.97
CA ALA A 195 19.85 -11.28 4.38
C ALA A 195 20.31 -10.08 5.21
N HIS A 196 19.38 -9.35 5.81
CA HIS A 196 19.70 -8.26 6.70
C HIS A 196 20.50 -8.73 7.93
N ALA A 197 20.05 -9.78 8.63
CA ALA A 197 20.77 -10.30 9.80
C ALA A 197 22.16 -10.87 9.43
N VAL A 198 22.24 -11.53 8.27
CA VAL A 198 23.46 -12.17 7.76
C VAL A 198 24.50 -11.17 7.24
N ARG A 199 24.11 -9.98 6.79
CA ARG A 199 25.09 -8.95 6.38
C ARG A 199 25.87 -8.42 7.60
N PRO A 200 27.20 -8.21 7.50
CA PRO A 200 27.96 -7.56 8.56
C PRO A 200 27.51 -6.11 8.75
N ALA A 201 27.53 -5.63 10.00
CA ALA A 201 27.28 -4.22 10.28
C ALA A 201 28.41 -3.35 9.69
N PRO A 202 28.11 -2.18 9.11
CA PRO A 202 29.13 -1.26 8.62
C PRO A 202 30.05 -0.82 9.77
N ALA A 203 31.33 -0.63 9.48
CA ALA A 203 32.30 -0.18 10.47
C ALA A 203 31.97 1.25 10.93
N PRO A 204 32.06 1.57 12.23
CA PRO A 204 31.79 2.91 12.72
C PRO A 204 32.91 3.87 12.30
N GLY A 205 32.73 4.61 11.19
CA GLY A 205 33.70 5.62 10.77
C GLY A 205 33.61 6.16 9.34
N GLU A 206 32.90 5.53 8.41
CA GLU A 206 32.67 6.09 7.07
C GLU A 206 31.25 6.67 6.95
N PRO A 207 31.08 7.91 6.43
CA PRO A 207 29.76 8.41 6.06
C PRO A 207 29.21 7.57 4.91
N ASP A 208 27.97 7.09 5.03
CA ASP A 208 27.29 6.45 3.90
C ASP A 208 27.31 7.39 2.69
N ALA A 209 27.78 6.87 1.56
CA ALA A 209 27.56 7.54 0.30
C ALA A 209 26.04 7.58 0.07
N PRO A 210 25.44 8.76 -0.17
CA PRO A 210 24.00 8.84 -0.38
C PRO A 210 23.60 7.93 -1.57
N PRO A 211 22.38 7.36 -1.55
CA PRO A 211 21.91 6.51 -2.64
C PRO A 211 22.04 7.27 -3.97
N PRO A 212 22.32 6.57 -5.08
CA PRO A 212 22.61 7.22 -6.36
C PRO A 212 21.44 8.12 -6.76
N VAL A 213 21.67 9.44 -6.67
CA VAL A 213 20.74 10.44 -7.17
C VAL A 213 20.60 10.22 -8.66
N VAL A 214 19.46 9.67 -9.09
CA VAL A 214 19.07 9.63 -10.49
C VAL A 214 19.07 11.07 -10.98
N PRO A 215 19.92 11.45 -11.95
CA PRO A 215 20.00 12.84 -12.38
C PRO A 215 18.65 13.26 -12.97
N ALA A 216 18.07 14.33 -12.44
CA ALA A 216 16.90 14.94 -13.05
C ALA A 216 17.19 15.26 -14.53
N PRO A 217 16.31 14.89 -15.48
CA PRO A 217 16.55 15.15 -16.89
C PRO A 217 16.68 16.65 -17.12
N ALA A 218 17.79 17.07 -17.72
CA ALA A 218 18.12 18.47 -17.90
C ALA A 218 17.09 19.19 -18.78
N SER A 219 16.51 20.28 -18.26
CA SER A 219 15.54 21.12 -18.97
C SER A 219 16.14 21.74 -20.25
N PRO A 220 15.55 21.50 -21.44
CA PRO A 220 15.92 22.22 -22.66
C PRO A 220 15.35 23.65 -22.60
N GLY A 221 16.22 24.66 -22.66
CA GLY A 221 15.80 26.07 -22.65
C GLY A 221 15.43 26.60 -24.05
N GLY A 222 14.42 27.49 -24.11
CA GLY A 222 14.17 28.37 -25.27
C GLY A 222 12.74 28.35 -25.84
N PRO A 223 12.02 29.49 -25.90
CA PRO A 223 10.75 29.63 -26.64
C PRO A 223 11.01 29.83 -28.16
N PRO A 224 10.03 29.64 -29.10
CA PRO A 224 8.63 30.06 -28.92
C PRO A 224 7.49 29.32 -29.69
N ARG A 225 6.25 29.63 -29.24
CA ARG A 225 4.98 29.83 -30.01
C ARG A 225 4.17 28.64 -30.58
N ARG A 226 2.88 28.68 -30.19
CA ARG A 226 1.65 28.14 -30.83
C ARG A 226 1.43 26.62 -30.85
N ALA A 227 0.73 26.14 -29.82
CA ALA A 227 -0.30 25.10 -29.96
C ALA A 227 -1.45 25.27 -28.94
N ARG A 228 -2.31 26.29 -29.13
CA ARG A 228 -3.64 26.32 -28.46
C ARG A 228 -4.49 25.17 -29.01
N ARG A 229 -4.39 23.95 -28.45
CA ARG A 229 -5.34 22.79 -28.54
C ARG A 229 -4.69 21.45 -28.08
N VAL A 230 -4.05 21.38 -26.90
CA VAL A 230 -3.65 20.07 -26.31
C VAL A 230 -4.00 19.96 -24.80
N GLY A 231 -3.92 21.06 -24.03
CA GLY A 231 -4.35 21.13 -22.62
C GLY A 231 -5.86 21.00 -22.37
N ARG A 232 -6.57 20.17 -23.14
CA ARG A 232 -8.01 19.84 -22.99
C ARG A 232 -8.27 18.34 -22.77
N VAL A 233 -7.22 17.51 -22.85
CA VAL A 233 -7.30 16.06 -22.63
C VAL A 233 -6.73 15.70 -21.24
N VAL A 234 -5.60 16.32 -20.89
CA VAL A 234 -4.91 16.22 -19.59
C VAL A 234 -5.78 16.58 -18.38
N LEU A 235 -6.69 17.53 -18.58
CA LEU A 235 -7.50 18.13 -17.52
C LEU A 235 -8.67 17.22 -17.12
N ALA A 236 -9.09 16.32 -18.00
CA ALA A 236 -10.13 15.38 -17.64
C ALA A 236 -9.64 14.41 -16.56
N SER A 237 -8.39 14.00 -16.65
CA SER A 237 -7.86 12.81 -15.99
C SER A 237 -7.68 12.93 -14.47
N VAL A 238 -7.57 14.14 -13.89
CA VAL A 238 -7.30 14.31 -12.44
C VAL A 238 -8.58 14.23 -11.62
N VAL A 239 -9.64 14.94 -12.01
CA VAL A 239 -10.93 14.74 -11.33
C VAL A 239 -11.68 13.56 -11.91
N ALA A 240 -11.46 13.18 -13.17
CA ALA A 240 -11.68 11.78 -13.57
C ALA A 240 -10.61 10.82 -13.04
N LEU A 241 -9.79 11.14 -12.02
CA LEU A 241 -9.11 10.13 -11.21
C LEU A 241 -9.99 9.84 -10.00
N LEU A 242 -10.28 10.86 -9.19
CA LEU A 242 -11.25 10.80 -8.07
C LEU A 242 -12.63 10.30 -8.51
N VAL A 243 -12.97 10.51 -9.78
CA VAL A 243 -14.18 9.96 -10.39
C VAL A 243 -13.91 8.70 -11.22
N VAL A 244 -12.70 8.37 -11.70
CA VAL A 244 -12.46 6.99 -12.20
C VAL A 244 -12.42 5.97 -11.07
N VAL A 245 -11.97 6.32 -9.86
CA VAL A 245 -12.26 5.61 -8.60
C VAL A 245 -13.73 5.16 -8.58
N ALA A 246 -14.63 6.07 -8.97
CA ALA A 246 -16.07 5.88 -8.93
C ALA A 246 -16.72 5.51 -10.29
N VAL A 247 -15.98 5.40 -11.41
CA VAL A 247 -16.52 5.33 -12.80
C VAL A 247 -15.72 4.44 -13.76
N GLY A 248 -14.40 4.43 -13.67
CA GLY A 248 -13.53 3.92 -14.74
C GLY A 248 -13.50 2.40 -14.87
N ALA A 249 -14.13 1.69 -13.93
CA ALA A 249 -14.30 0.25 -14.00
C ALA A 249 -15.28 -0.23 -15.10
N ILE A 250 -16.13 0.65 -15.66
CA ILE A 250 -17.21 0.21 -16.57
C ILE A 250 -17.09 0.73 -18.01
N VAL A 251 -16.51 1.93 -18.24
CA VAL A 251 -16.47 2.51 -19.60
C VAL A 251 -15.35 1.91 -20.46
N ALA A 252 -14.30 1.37 -19.86
CA ALA A 252 -13.18 0.73 -20.57
C ALA A 252 -13.46 -0.76 -20.89
N LEU A 253 -14.46 -0.98 -21.76
CA LEU A 253 -14.91 -2.26 -22.35
C LEU A 253 -15.87 -3.10 -21.49
N ASP A 254 -16.88 -3.70 -22.16
CA ASP A 254 -17.97 -4.60 -21.68
C ASP A 254 -17.51 -5.90 -20.96
N ARG A 255 -16.30 -5.93 -20.39
CA ARG A 255 -15.68 -7.11 -19.76
C ARG A 255 -15.34 -6.89 -18.28
N LEU A 256 -15.57 -5.70 -17.73
CA LEU A 256 -15.16 -5.34 -16.36
C LEU A 256 -16.30 -5.07 -15.36
N ASP A 257 -17.56 -4.96 -15.78
CA ASP A 257 -18.72 -4.82 -14.87
C ASP A 257 -18.93 -6.05 -13.95
N ALA A 258 -18.22 -7.15 -14.22
CA ALA A 258 -18.12 -8.32 -13.35
C ALA A 258 -17.08 -8.19 -12.20
N ARG A 259 -16.41 -7.04 -12.03
CA ARG A 259 -15.35 -6.82 -11.03
C ARG A 259 -15.62 -5.72 -10.02
N VAL A 260 -16.55 -4.80 -10.28
CA VAL A 260 -16.98 -3.80 -9.27
C VAL A 260 -17.90 -4.48 -8.27
N GLN A 261 -17.48 -4.50 -7.02
CA GLN A 261 -18.33 -4.92 -5.92
C GLN A 261 -19.32 -3.78 -5.64
N ARG A 262 -20.62 -4.11 -5.59
CA ARG A 262 -21.68 -3.18 -5.22
C ARG A 262 -22.30 -3.66 -3.91
N PHE A 263 -22.66 -2.72 -3.04
CA PHE A 263 -23.39 -3.00 -1.80
C PHE A 263 -24.77 -2.34 -1.83
N PRO A 264 -25.77 -2.88 -1.09
CA PRO A 264 -27.13 -2.34 -1.10
C PRO A 264 -27.16 -0.86 -0.74
N ASP A 265 -28.11 -0.12 -1.34
CA ASP A 265 -28.32 1.32 -1.09
C ASP A 265 -28.24 1.67 0.41
N PRO A 266 -27.17 2.38 0.85
CA PRO A 266 -26.97 2.70 2.26
C PRO A 266 -27.98 3.72 2.77
N PHE A 267 -28.63 4.48 1.87
CA PHE A 267 -29.56 5.55 2.18
C PHE A 267 -30.99 5.05 2.40
N ALA A 268 -31.35 3.89 1.85
CA ALA A 268 -32.72 3.36 1.87
C ALA A 268 -33.30 3.12 3.27
N ALA A 269 -32.44 2.87 4.26
CA ALA A 269 -32.83 2.58 5.65
C ALA A 269 -32.79 3.80 6.58
N LEU A 270 -32.40 4.99 6.09
CA LEU A 270 -32.23 6.19 6.94
C LEU A 270 -33.59 6.80 7.32
N PRO A 271 -33.85 7.05 8.62
CA PRO A 271 -35.16 7.55 9.07
C PRO A 271 -35.40 9.02 8.71
N THR A 272 -34.33 9.82 8.68
CA THR A 272 -34.31 11.24 8.37
C THR A 272 -32.99 11.57 7.70
N ARG A 273 -32.99 12.47 6.71
CA ARG A 273 -31.80 12.94 6.00
C ARG A 273 -31.84 14.46 5.87
N PRO A 274 -30.69 15.15 5.74
CA PRO A 274 -30.63 16.58 5.47
C PRO A 274 -31.43 16.96 4.21
N ALA A 275 -31.81 18.24 4.12
CA ALA A 275 -32.50 18.75 2.94
C ALA A 275 -31.60 18.62 1.69
N PRO A 276 -32.16 18.31 0.51
CA PRO A 276 -31.39 18.42 -0.73
C PRO A 276 -30.97 19.88 -0.95
N TYR A 277 -29.79 20.07 -1.53
CA TYR A 277 -29.30 21.40 -1.92
C TYR A 277 -30.33 22.13 -2.79
N VAL A 278 -30.55 23.41 -2.48
CA VAL A 278 -31.39 24.32 -3.26
C VAL A 278 -30.49 25.43 -3.79
N PRO A 279 -30.36 25.60 -5.13
CA PRO A 279 -29.51 26.65 -5.69
C PRO A 279 -30.03 28.04 -5.28
N PRO A 280 -29.14 29.00 -4.94
CA PRO A 280 -29.53 30.36 -4.58
C PRO A 280 -30.32 31.10 -5.67
N ASP A 281 -30.06 30.75 -6.93
CA ASP A 281 -30.79 31.21 -8.11
C ASP A 281 -31.36 29.98 -8.86
N PRO A 282 -32.69 29.78 -8.90
CA PRO A 282 -33.31 28.65 -9.59
C PRO A 282 -33.29 28.78 -11.12
N ASP A 283 -33.02 29.96 -11.67
CA ASP A 283 -32.85 30.18 -13.11
C ASP A 283 -31.38 30.03 -13.56
N ALA A 284 -30.44 29.92 -12.62
CA ALA A 284 -29.05 29.59 -12.92
C ALA A 284 -28.94 28.15 -13.46
N ALA A 285 -28.14 27.96 -14.51
CA ALA A 285 -27.89 26.65 -15.11
C ALA A 285 -26.94 25.75 -14.28
N SER A 286 -26.86 25.98 -12.97
CA SER A 286 -26.16 25.11 -12.02
C SER A 286 -26.94 23.81 -11.82
N ARG A 287 -26.22 22.70 -11.79
CA ARG A 287 -26.76 21.43 -11.29
C ARG A 287 -26.63 21.44 -9.76
N PRO A 288 -27.29 20.54 -9.02
CA PRO A 288 -26.87 20.31 -7.64
C PRO A 288 -25.36 19.97 -7.60
N PRO A 289 -24.64 20.43 -6.57
CA PRO A 289 -23.35 19.88 -6.21
C PRO A 289 -23.53 18.40 -5.84
N MET A 290 -22.43 17.67 -5.76
CA MET A 290 -22.44 16.25 -5.45
C MET A 290 -21.42 15.94 -4.37
N THR A 291 -21.83 15.28 -3.30
CA THR A 291 -20.96 14.91 -2.17
C THR A 291 -20.89 13.40 -2.02
N VAL A 292 -19.68 12.84 -2.15
CA VAL A 292 -19.41 11.40 -1.99
C VAL A 292 -18.67 11.17 -0.68
N LEU A 293 -19.18 10.26 0.16
CA LEU A 293 -18.44 9.76 1.32
C LEU A 293 -17.49 8.65 0.88
N VAL A 294 -16.21 8.76 1.21
CA VAL A 294 -15.20 7.74 0.93
C VAL A 294 -14.64 7.21 2.26
N LEU A 295 -14.67 5.89 2.42
CA LEU A 295 -14.15 5.16 3.59
C LEU A 295 -13.00 4.26 3.16
N GLY A 296 -11.82 4.46 3.74
CA GLY A 296 -10.64 3.63 3.52
C GLY A 296 -10.60 2.44 4.48
N SER A 297 -11.17 1.30 4.10
CA SER A 297 -11.32 0.09 4.92
C SER A 297 -10.71 -1.15 4.25
N ALA A 298 -10.05 -2.02 5.00
CA ALA A 298 -9.12 -3.03 4.44
C ALA A 298 -9.72 -4.28 3.76
N GLU A 299 -8.79 -5.00 3.09
CA GLU A 299 -8.81 -6.31 2.42
C GLU A 299 -9.99 -6.74 1.52
N ASP A 300 -11.25 -6.57 1.87
CA ASP A 300 -12.38 -6.93 0.99
C ASP A 300 -13.59 -6.00 1.16
N ALA A 301 -13.74 -5.06 0.22
CA ALA A 301 -14.85 -4.11 0.19
C ALA A 301 -16.23 -4.76 -0.09
N ALA A 302 -16.30 -6.04 -0.46
CA ALA A 302 -17.55 -6.81 -0.54
C ALA A 302 -17.93 -7.54 0.75
N ALA A 303 -17.05 -7.58 1.76
CA ALA A 303 -17.31 -8.30 2.99
C ALA A 303 -18.55 -7.72 3.69
N SER A 304 -19.66 -8.44 3.58
CA SER A 304 -21.00 -7.91 3.89
C SER A 304 -21.56 -8.54 5.16
N GLY A 305 -21.92 -7.69 6.12
CA GLY A 305 -22.60 -8.08 7.36
C GLY A 305 -21.87 -7.62 8.62
N PRO A 306 -22.48 -7.76 9.81
CA PRO A 306 -22.05 -7.06 11.03
C PRO A 306 -20.60 -7.35 11.47
N ALA A 307 -20.13 -8.60 11.34
CA ALA A 307 -18.75 -8.95 11.69
C ALA A 307 -17.75 -8.32 10.71
N ALA A 308 -18.01 -8.44 9.41
CA ALA A 308 -17.17 -7.86 8.37
C ALA A 308 -17.09 -6.33 8.47
N TRP A 309 -18.18 -5.64 8.80
CA TRP A 309 -18.16 -4.19 9.03
C TRP A 309 -17.40 -3.81 10.29
N ALA A 310 -17.48 -4.58 11.37
CA ALA A 310 -16.67 -4.36 12.57
C ALA A 310 -15.16 -4.54 12.28
N ASP A 311 -14.78 -5.58 11.53
CA ASP A 311 -13.40 -5.82 11.12
C ASP A 311 -12.89 -4.72 10.16
N ALA A 312 -13.70 -4.34 9.18
CA ALA A 312 -13.41 -3.24 8.25
C ALA A 312 -13.29 -1.88 8.96
N ALA A 313 -14.08 -1.64 10.01
CA ALA A 313 -14.01 -0.44 10.84
C ALA A 313 -12.72 -0.37 11.66
N ASN A 314 -12.26 -1.48 12.25
CA ASN A 314 -10.97 -1.54 12.94
C ASN A 314 -9.78 -1.18 12.03
N LEU A 315 -9.97 -1.33 10.72
CA LEU A 315 -9.00 -1.04 9.66
C LEU A 315 -9.40 0.19 8.83
N THR A 316 -10.26 1.05 9.39
CA THR A 316 -10.66 2.33 8.79
C THR A 316 -9.79 3.45 9.34
N ASP A 317 -8.83 3.89 8.54
CA ASP A 317 -7.86 4.96 8.88
C ASP A 317 -8.09 6.27 8.12
N VAL A 318 -8.96 6.28 7.11
CA VAL A 318 -9.32 7.48 6.34
C VAL A 318 -10.84 7.55 6.16
N VAL A 319 -11.44 8.66 6.58
CA VAL A 319 -12.80 9.07 6.23
C VAL A 319 -12.71 10.41 5.52
N MET A 320 -13.33 10.56 4.35
CA MET A 320 -13.31 11.84 3.63
C MET A 320 -14.56 12.09 2.79
N LEU A 321 -14.90 13.37 2.63
CA LEU A 321 -15.95 13.85 1.75
C LEU A 321 -15.33 14.40 0.47
N ALA A 322 -15.61 13.78 -0.67
CA ALA A 322 -15.30 14.32 -1.98
C ALA A 322 -16.50 15.12 -2.49
N HIS A 323 -16.42 16.44 -2.37
CA HIS A 323 -17.41 17.38 -2.86
C HIS A 323 -17.08 17.86 -4.27
N VAL A 324 -18.12 18.03 -5.07
CA VAL A 324 -18.06 18.49 -6.46
C VAL A 324 -19.08 19.61 -6.61
N SER A 325 -18.59 20.79 -6.97
CA SER A 325 -19.41 22.00 -7.16
C SER A 325 -20.55 21.84 -8.19
N GLY A 326 -21.63 22.57 -7.97
CA GLY A 326 -22.84 22.59 -8.81
C GLY A 326 -22.61 23.05 -10.25
N ASP A 327 -21.58 23.87 -10.48
CA ASP A 327 -21.13 24.33 -11.80
C ASP A 327 -20.04 23.44 -12.44
N ARG A 328 -19.45 22.52 -11.65
CA ARG A 328 -18.31 21.65 -12.00
C ARG A 328 -17.03 22.44 -12.31
N THR A 329 -16.76 23.53 -11.59
CA THR A 329 -15.50 24.33 -11.69
C THR A 329 -14.56 24.20 -10.50
N ARG A 330 -15.00 23.61 -9.37
CA ARG A 330 -14.16 23.18 -8.24
C ARG A 330 -14.51 21.77 -7.74
N ALA A 331 -13.56 21.12 -7.10
CA ALA A 331 -13.77 19.94 -6.26
C ALA A 331 -12.99 20.08 -4.95
N GLN A 332 -13.51 19.52 -3.86
CA GLN A 332 -12.93 19.66 -2.53
C GLN A 332 -12.93 18.31 -1.82
N VAL A 333 -11.84 18.00 -1.11
CA VAL A 333 -11.71 16.79 -0.29
C VAL A 333 -11.59 17.21 1.17
N VAL A 334 -12.65 16.99 1.95
CA VAL A 334 -12.66 17.26 3.39
C VAL A 334 -12.35 15.96 4.14
N LEU A 335 -11.20 15.88 4.81
CA LEU A 335 -10.84 14.72 5.63
C LEU A 335 -11.46 14.84 7.02
N LEU A 336 -12.05 13.74 7.49
CA LEU A 336 -12.62 13.60 8.83
C LEU A 336 -11.79 12.54 9.58
N PRO A 337 -11.30 12.81 10.81
CA PRO A 337 -10.66 11.79 11.62
C PRO A 337 -11.63 10.63 11.91
N PRO A 338 -11.22 9.35 11.79
CA PRO A 338 -12.12 8.21 11.99
C PRO A 338 -12.67 8.11 13.42
N ASP A 339 -11.89 8.55 14.41
CA ASP A 339 -12.31 8.60 15.82
C ASP A 339 -12.93 9.94 16.25
N LEU A 340 -13.33 10.78 15.27
CA LEU A 340 -14.10 11.99 15.55
C LEU A 340 -15.45 11.64 16.20
N TRP A 341 -15.71 12.23 17.36
CA TRP A 341 -16.89 11.99 18.18
C TRP A 341 -18.13 12.68 17.61
N VAL A 342 -19.24 11.94 17.60
CA VAL A 342 -20.50 12.30 16.95
C VAL A 342 -21.67 11.68 17.72
N ASP A 343 -22.81 12.38 17.79
CA ASP A 343 -24.06 11.78 18.24
C ASP A 343 -24.78 11.16 17.03
N VAL A 344 -24.94 9.84 17.02
CA VAL A 344 -25.49 9.11 15.88
C VAL A 344 -26.99 8.91 16.09
N PRO A 345 -27.86 9.42 15.20
CA PRO A 345 -29.31 9.25 15.30
C PRO A 345 -29.71 7.79 15.58
N GLY A 346 -30.63 7.61 16.53
CA GLY A 346 -31.14 6.31 16.95
C GLY A 346 -30.13 5.38 17.66
N ARG A 347 -28.85 5.73 17.77
CA ARG A 347 -27.78 4.92 18.37
C ARG A 347 -27.07 5.60 19.55
N GLY A 348 -27.11 6.93 19.61
CA GLY A 348 -26.44 7.72 20.62
C GLY A 348 -24.97 8.01 20.28
N PRO A 349 -24.18 8.46 21.27
CA PRO A 349 -22.85 9.00 21.02
C PRO A 349 -21.80 7.91 20.77
N GLY A 350 -20.88 8.19 19.84
CA GLY A 350 -19.76 7.33 19.47
C GLY A 350 -18.81 8.05 18.51
N THR A 351 -18.03 7.29 17.73
CA THR A 351 -17.16 7.82 16.66
C THR A 351 -17.65 7.44 15.26
N LEU A 352 -17.19 8.15 14.23
CA LEU A 352 -17.45 7.80 12.82
C LEU A 352 -17.08 6.34 12.51
N ARG A 353 -15.91 5.88 12.97
CA ARG A 353 -15.46 4.49 12.88
C ARG A 353 -16.44 3.53 13.57
N SER A 354 -16.88 3.84 14.79
CA SER A 354 -17.82 2.99 15.52
C SER A 354 -19.19 2.90 14.83
N ALA A 355 -19.66 3.99 14.22
CA ALA A 355 -20.91 4.01 13.47
C ALA A 355 -20.86 3.11 12.24
N PHE A 356 -19.74 3.14 11.50
CA PHE A 356 -19.45 2.21 10.42
C PHE A 356 -19.37 0.76 10.92
N GLY A 357 -18.66 0.50 12.01
CA GLY A 357 -18.51 -0.86 12.56
C GLY A 357 -19.84 -1.49 13.03
N LEU A 358 -20.75 -0.67 13.58
CA LEU A 358 -22.03 -1.14 14.12
C LEU A 358 -23.11 -1.36 13.05
N ALA A 359 -23.12 -0.56 11.97
CA ALA A 359 -24.22 -0.55 10.99
C ALA A 359 -23.76 -0.41 9.53
N GLY A 360 -22.48 -0.70 9.24
CA GLY A 360 -21.91 -0.67 7.91
C GLY A 360 -21.99 0.70 7.24
N PRO A 361 -22.01 0.75 5.90
CA PRO A 361 -22.14 1.99 5.13
C PRO A 361 -23.32 2.88 5.55
N THR A 362 -24.48 2.30 5.91
CA THR A 362 -25.63 3.07 6.44
C THR A 362 -25.28 3.80 7.73
N GLY A 363 -24.59 3.15 8.67
CA GLY A 363 -24.16 3.78 9.93
C GLY A 363 -23.17 4.92 9.72
N ALA A 364 -22.23 4.74 8.79
CA ALA A 364 -21.29 5.80 8.41
C ALA A 364 -22.00 7.02 7.79
N VAL A 365 -22.93 6.79 6.85
CA VAL A 365 -23.75 7.86 6.27
C VAL A 365 -24.56 8.58 7.34
N GLU A 366 -25.26 7.85 8.21
CA GLU A 366 -26.11 8.43 9.26
C GLU A 366 -25.32 9.31 10.23
N ALA A 367 -24.12 8.88 10.62
CA ALA A 367 -23.22 9.65 11.45
C ALA A 367 -22.65 10.89 10.73
N VAL A 368 -22.23 10.74 9.46
CA VAL A 368 -21.67 11.85 8.69
C VAL A 368 -22.73 12.88 8.31
N GLU A 369 -23.90 12.47 7.81
CA GLU A 369 -25.01 13.41 7.52
C GLU A 369 -25.46 14.17 8.77
N SER A 370 -25.49 13.51 9.94
CA SER A 370 -25.79 14.15 11.22
C SER A 370 -24.71 15.13 11.68
N LEU A 371 -23.44 14.90 11.31
CA LEU A 371 -22.30 15.71 11.69
C LEU A 371 -22.13 16.97 10.82
N VAL A 372 -22.33 16.84 9.50
CA VAL A 372 -22.06 17.93 8.54
C VAL A 372 -23.31 18.65 8.03
N ASP A 373 -24.51 18.09 8.24
CA ASP A 373 -25.81 18.57 7.71
C ASP A 373 -25.84 18.73 6.17
N VAL A 374 -24.90 18.07 5.48
CA VAL A 374 -24.85 17.95 4.02
C VAL A 374 -25.46 16.62 3.62
N ARG A 375 -26.39 16.66 2.67
CA ARG A 375 -26.94 15.44 2.07
C ARG A 375 -25.88 14.79 1.17
N LEU A 376 -25.54 13.53 1.46
CA LEU A 376 -24.61 12.73 0.68
C LEU A 376 -25.31 12.10 -0.53
N ASP A 377 -24.68 12.10 -1.69
CA ASP A 377 -25.25 11.50 -2.91
C ASP A 377 -24.83 10.04 -3.06
N HIS A 378 -23.57 9.73 -2.74
CA HIS A 378 -22.96 8.42 -2.96
C HIS A 378 -21.99 8.02 -1.84
N VAL A 379 -21.70 6.71 -1.77
CA VAL A 379 -20.71 6.13 -0.84
C VAL A 379 -19.75 5.24 -1.60
N ALA A 380 -18.46 5.39 -1.35
CA ALA A 380 -17.39 4.54 -1.86
C ALA A 380 -16.57 3.94 -0.71
N LEU A 381 -16.33 2.64 -0.77
CA LEU A 381 -15.37 1.92 0.09
C LEU A 381 -14.11 1.67 -0.71
N THR A 382 -12.92 1.95 -0.15
CA THR A 382 -11.62 1.75 -0.82
C THR A 382 -10.67 0.98 0.08
N HIS A 383 -9.82 0.12 -0.49
CA HIS A 383 -8.84 -0.64 0.28
C HIS A 383 -7.69 0.27 0.74
N ALA A 384 -7.13 0.04 1.93
CA ALA A 384 -6.01 0.81 2.48
C ALA A 384 -4.79 0.88 1.52
N THR A 385 -4.45 -0.23 0.87
CA THR A 385 -3.30 -0.32 -0.05
C THR A 385 -3.51 0.40 -1.39
N THR A 386 -4.73 0.84 -1.71
CA THR A 386 -5.06 1.52 -2.98
C THR A 386 -4.21 2.77 -3.19
N PHE A 387 -4.07 3.61 -2.17
CA PHE A 387 -3.33 4.86 -2.25
C PHE A 387 -1.81 4.64 -2.34
N GLY A 388 -1.28 3.60 -1.69
CA GLY A 388 0.10 3.15 -1.88
C GLY A 388 0.37 2.76 -3.34
N ARG A 389 -0.53 1.96 -3.95
CA ARG A 389 -0.45 1.56 -5.36
C ARG A 389 -0.58 2.77 -6.32
N VAL A 390 -1.52 3.69 -6.08
CA VAL A 390 -1.63 4.95 -6.84
C VAL A 390 -0.33 5.74 -6.79
N THR A 391 0.24 5.89 -5.59
CA THR A 391 1.51 6.59 -5.39
C THR A 391 2.67 5.90 -6.13
N GLN A 392 2.68 4.55 -6.16
CA GLN A 392 3.66 3.77 -6.90
C GLN A 392 3.53 3.95 -8.41
N THR A 393 2.33 3.86 -8.98
CA THR A 393 2.06 4.11 -10.41
C THR A 393 2.40 5.54 -10.83
N LEU A 394 2.27 6.52 -9.92
CA LEU A 394 2.73 7.89 -10.13
C LEU A 394 4.26 8.04 -10.11
N GLY A 395 5.03 7.00 -9.81
CA GLY A 395 6.48 7.08 -9.64
C GLY A 395 6.89 7.83 -8.38
N GLY A 396 6.04 7.78 -7.35
CA GLY A 396 6.17 8.49 -6.08
C GLY A 396 5.59 9.90 -6.07
N VAL A 397 5.35 10.41 -4.87
CA VAL A 397 4.86 11.78 -4.59
C VAL A 397 5.81 12.47 -3.62
N ASP A 398 6.00 13.78 -3.78
CA ASP A 398 6.91 14.57 -2.96
C ASP A 398 6.20 15.07 -1.69
N VAL A 399 6.70 14.67 -0.52
CA VAL A 399 6.18 15.07 0.80
C VAL A 399 7.33 15.55 1.69
N ASP A 400 7.04 16.43 2.64
CA ASP A 400 8.00 16.82 3.69
C ASP A 400 7.79 15.94 4.92
N VAL A 401 8.84 15.24 5.33
CA VAL A 401 8.82 14.29 6.45
C VAL A 401 9.29 15.03 7.71
N PRO A 402 8.42 15.36 8.68
CA PRO A 402 8.77 16.29 9.75
C PRO A 402 9.73 15.70 10.80
N GLN A 403 9.77 14.37 10.92
CA GLN A 403 10.63 13.61 11.83
C GLN A 403 10.99 12.27 11.17
N ASP A 404 12.16 11.73 11.50
CA ASP A 404 12.63 10.43 11.01
C ASP A 404 11.53 9.35 11.10
N LEU A 405 11.14 8.80 9.94
CA LEU A 405 10.21 7.68 9.86
C LEU A 405 10.94 6.42 10.35
N VAL A 406 10.74 6.07 11.62
CA VAL A 406 11.40 4.92 12.25
C VAL A 406 10.48 3.69 12.25
N ALA A 407 10.93 2.59 11.65
CA ALA A 407 10.30 1.28 11.78
C ALA A 407 11.29 0.28 12.38
N ARG A 408 10.82 -0.53 13.36
CA ARG A 408 11.61 -1.59 14.02
C ARG A 408 12.99 -1.13 14.51
N GLY A 409 13.07 0.10 15.02
CA GLY A 409 14.31 0.70 15.54
C GLY A 409 15.28 1.23 14.48
N ARG A 410 14.83 1.45 13.23
CA ARG A 410 15.62 2.08 12.16
C ARG A 410 14.88 3.20 11.46
N VAL A 411 15.62 4.27 11.17
CA VAL A 411 15.19 5.30 10.22
C VAL A 411 15.07 4.65 8.83
N LEU A 412 13.85 4.59 8.31
CA LEU A 412 13.55 4.21 6.92
C LEU A 412 13.68 5.41 5.99
N VAL A 413 13.22 6.57 6.47
CA VAL A 413 13.28 7.86 5.77
C VAL A 413 13.63 8.92 6.82
N PRO A 414 14.72 9.69 6.65
CA PRO A 414 15.05 10.76 7.60
C PRO A 414 14.08 11.94 7.47
N ALA A 415 14.16 12.89 8.39
CA ALA A 415 13.41 14.14 8.29
C ALA A 415 13.84 14.99 7.07
N GLY A 416 12.88 15.60 6.39
CA GLY A 416 13.05 16.49 5.24
C GLY A 416 12.23 16.11 4.00
N PRO A 417 12.46 16.77 2.85
CA PRO A 417 11.70 16.54 1.63
C PRO A 417 12.08 15.22 0.96
N HIS A 418 11.11 14.32 0.81
CA HIS A 418 11.30 12.99 0.25
C HIS A 418 10.21 12.64 -0.77
N ARG A 419 10.61 11.92 -1.83
CA ARG A 419 9.67 11.29 -2.75
C ARG A 419 9.30 9.90 -2.23
N LEU A 420 8.12 9.77 -1.64
CA LEU A 420 7.63 8.49 -1.12
C LEU A 420 6.80 7.74 -2.15
N SER A 421 6.83 6.41 -2.10
CA SER A 421 6.21 5.52 -3.07
C SER A 421 5.82 4.20 -2.41
N GLY A 422 4.71 3.60 -2.85
CA GLY A 422 4.20 2.33 -2.33
C GLY A 422 4.09 2.32 -0.81
N ASP A 423 4.56 1.23 -0.20
CA ASP A 423 4.48 0.98 1.24
C ASP A 423 5.18 2.04 2.09
N LEU A 424 6.21 2.74 1.59
CA LEU A 424 6.86 3.83 2.35
C LEU A 424 5.96 5.07 2.49
N ALA A 425 5.12 5.36 1.49
CA ALA A 425 4.15 6.44 1.59
C ALA A 425 3.01 6.08 2.56
N LEU A 426 2.57 4.81 2.53
CA LEU A 426 1.57 4.27 3.44
C LEU A 426 2.07 4.27 4.89
N LEU A 427 3.27 3.73 5.15
CA LEU A 427 3.91 3.72 6.47
C LEU A 427 4.16 5.13 7.02
N TRP A 428 4.42 6.12 6.17
CA TRP A 428 4.55 7.51 6.60
C TRP A 428 3.21 8.08 7.05
N MET A 429 2.14 7.84 6.29
CA MET A 429 0.77 8.25 6.64
C MET A 429 0.31 7.59 7.95
N GLU A 430 0.42 6.25 8.05
CA GLU A 430 0.04 5.45 9.22
C GLU A 430 0.93 5.70 10.45
N GLY A 431 2.14 6.24 10.26
CA GLY A 431 3.19 6.36 11.27
C GLY A 431 2.95 7.39 12.38
N SER A 432 1.69 7.67 12.76
CA SER A 432 1.35 8.41 13.98
C SER A 432 0.18 7.78 14.74
N THR A 433 0.36 7.68 16.06
CA THR A 433 -0.65 7.27 17.03
C THR A 433 -1.62 8.38 17.41
N ASP A 434 -1.39 9.62 16.94
CA ASP A 434 -2.35 10.72 17.06
C ASP A 434 -3.18 10.83 15.77
N ASP A 435 -4.51 10.78 15.91
CA ASP A 435 -5.41 10.80 14.75
C ASP A 435 -5.48 12.17 14.08
N VAL A 436 -5.20 13.26 14.82
CA VAL A 436 -5.08 14.61 14.24
C VAL A 436 -3.85 14.67 13.34
N GLU A 437 -2.68 14.25 13.83
CA GLU A 437 -1.48 14.14 13.00
C GLU A 437 -1.66 13.18 11.82
N ARG A 438 -2.29 12.01 12.01
CA ARG A 438 -2.58 11.06 10.91
C ARG A 438 -3.45 11.72 9.82
N THR A 439 -4.48 12.46 10.22
CA THR A 439 -5.36 13.21 9.30
C THR A 439 -4.58 14.30 8.54
N LEU A 440 -3.68 15.03 9.21
CA LEU A 440 -2.82 16.03 8.57
C LEU A 440 -1.81 15.41 7.59
N ARG A 441 -1.22 14.26 7.93
CA ARG A 441 -0.36 13.50 7.00
C ARG A 441 -1.15 12.99 5.79
N ALA A 442 -2.38 12.51 5.99
CA ALA A 442 -3.27 12.11 4.91
C ALA A 442 -3.66 13.29 3.99
N GLN A 443 -3.93 14.48 4.55
CA GLN A 443 -4.12 15.71 3.76
C GLN A 443 -2.88 15.99 2.90
N ALA A 444 -1.70 16.11 3.50
CA ALA A 444 -0.45 16.40 2.79
C ALA A 444 -0.12 15.34 1.72
N TRP A 445 -0.46 14.07 1.97
CA TRP A 445 -0.32 13.00 0.98
C TRP A 445 -1.24 13.18 -0.23
N LEU A 446 -2.51 13.51 0.00
CA LEU A 446 -3.49 13.75 -1.07
C LEU A 446 -3.14 15.02 -1.87
N GLU A 447 -2.70 16.09 -1.22
CA GLU A 447 -2.14 17.29 -1.88
C GLU A 447 -0.93 16.95 -2.76
N ALA A 448 -0.02 16.11 -2.27
CA ALA A 448 1.13 15.64 -3.03
C ALA A 448 0.72 14.76 -4.24
N ILE A 449 -0.32 13.92 -4.09
CA ILE A 449 -0.92 13.16 -5.19
C ILE A 449 -1.53 14.10 -6.24
N VAL A 450 -2.36 15.08 -5.83
CA VAL A 450 -2.98 16.09 -6.73
C VAL A 450 -1.90 16.89 -7.47
N THR A 451 -0.85 17.29 -6.76
CA THR A 451 0.32 18.00 -7.33
C THR A 451 1.08 17.13 -8.33
N ARG A 452 1.34 15.86 -8.00
CA ARG A 452 2.07 14.91 -8.86
C ARG A 452 1.28 14.52 -10.13
N LEU A 453 -0.04 14.41 -10.03
CA LEU A 453 -0.96 14.32 -11.19
C LEU A 453 -0.89 15.59 -12.06
N GLY A 454 -0.40 16.69 -11.49
CA GLY A 454 -0.02 17.92 -12.16
C GLY A 454 1.29 17.87 -12.96
N ASP A 455 2.11 16.83 -12.87
CA ASP A 455 3.42 16.86 -13.54
C ASP A 455 3.33 16.56 -15.04
N PRO A 456 4.07 17.30 -15.91
CA PRO A 456 4.08 17.05 -17.35
C PRO A 456 4.40 15.61 -17.77
N GLY A 457 5.24 14.92 -16.98
CA GLY A 457 5.59 13.51 -17.22
C GLY A 457 4.44 12.54 -16.94
N VAL A 458 3.62 12.79 -15.92
CA VAL A 458 2.42 11.98 -15.61
C VAL A 458 1.29 12.34 -16.57
N ARG A 459 1.07 13.64 -16.76
CA ARG A 459 0.05 14.20 -17.67
C ARG A 459 0.22 13.76 -19.12
N GLY A 460 1.47 13.54 -19.56
CA GLY A 460 1.82 13.17 -20.93
C GLY A 460 1.77 11.67 -21.23
N ASP A 461 1.64 10.80 -20.22
CA ASP A 461 1.82 9.35 -20.36
C ASP A 461 0.49 8.57 -20.28
N PRO A 462 -0.04 8.04 -21.40
CA PRO A 462 -1.27 7.24 -21.41
C PRO A 462 -1.17 5.92 -20.66
N ALA A 463 0.02 5.35 -20.48
CA ALA A 463 0.22 4.09 -19.77
C ALA A 463 -0.01 4.29 -18.27
N VAL A 464 0.58 5.35 -17.69
CA VAL A 464 0.35 5.75 -16.28
C VAL A 464 -1.14 5.95 -16.02
N TRP A 465 -1.86 6.67 -16.89
CA TRP A 465 -3.30 6.82 -16.74
C TRP A 465 -4.05 5.49 -16.80
N THR A 466 -3.72 4.61 -17.75
CA THR A 466 -4.38 3.30 -17.89
C THR A 466 -4.15 2.41 -16.68
N GLU A 467 -2.92 2.40 -16.14
CA GLU A 467 -2.56 1.67 -14.93
C GLU A 467 -3.29 2.24 -13.70
N LEU A 468 -3.36 3.56 -13.55
CA LEU A 468 -4.14 4.22 -12.50
C LEU A 468 -5.62 3.82 -12.54
N LEU A 469 -6.25 3.76 -13.72
CA LEU A 469 -7.65 3.30 -13.80
C LEU A 469 -7.76 1.84 -13.33
N GLY A 470 -6.77 0.99 -13.67
CA GLY A 470 -6.71 -0.42 -13.27
C GLY A 470 -6.42 -0.64 -11.78
N VAL A 471 -5.62 0.22 -11.15
CA VAL A 471 -5.37 0.22 -9.70
C VAL A 471 -6.67 0.50 -8.96
N LEU A 472 -7.37 1.56 -9.36
CA LEU A 472 -8.53 2.09 -8.66
C LEU A 472 -9.79 1.23 -8.86
N SER A 473 -10.09 0.84 -10.10
CA SER A 473 -11.24 -0.03 -10.42
C SER A 473 -11.21 -1.40 -9.76
N ALA A 474 -10.01 -1.86 -9.37
CA ALA A 474 -9.80 -3.13 -8.70
C ALA A 474 -9.88 -3.07 -7.16
N SER A 475 -10.10 -1.89 -6.58
CA SER A 475 -9.97 -1.64 -5.14
C SER A 475 -10.99 -0.63 -4.60
N VAL A 476 -12.15 -0.53 -5.25
CA VAL A 476 -13.27 0.33 -4.84
C VAL A 476 -14.58 -0.43 -4.96
N ALA A 477 -15.42 -0.36 -3.92
CA ALA A 477 -16.84 -0.72 -3.98
C ALA A 477 -17.70 0.54 -3.88
N VAL A 478 -18.84 0.57 -4.58
CA VAL A 478 -19.76 1.73 -4.61
C VAL A 478 -21.21 1.31 -4.34
N ASP A 479 -22.03 2.26 -3.90
CA ASP A 479 -23.46 2.04 -3.74
C ASP A 479 -24.18 1.77 -5.08
N GLU A 480 -25.30 1.05 -5.02
CA GLU A 480 -26.09 0.67 -6.20
C GLU A 480 -26.70 1.85 -6.97
N SER A 481 -26.81 3.04 -6.39
CA SER A 481 -27.40 4.21 -7.07
C SER A 481 -26.43 4.91 -8.02
N LEU A 482 -25.12 4.69 -7.86
CA LEU A 482 -24.09 5.16 -8.77
C LEU A 482 -24.00 4.25 -10.01
N ASP A 483 -24.99 4.34 -10.90
CA ASP A 483 -25.04 3.52 -12.12
C ASP A 483 -24.07 3.99 -13.22
N SER A 484 -23.80 3.11 -14.18
CA SER A 484 -22.87 3.34 -15.31
C SER A 484 -23.15 4.60 -16.13
N GLY A 485 -24.41 5.06 -16.16
CA GLY A 485 -24.84 6.29 -16.84
C GLY A 485 -24.58 7.54 -15.99
N ALA A 486 -24.92 7.51 -14.70
CA ALA A 486 -24.58 8.54 -13.74
C ALA A 486 -23.06 8.73 -13.67
N MET A 487 -22.33 7.62 -13.56
CA MET A 487 -20.88 7.50 -13.64
C MET A 487 -20.29 8.22 -14.88
N LEU A 488 -20.71 7.84 -16.09
CA LEU A 488 -20.24 8.48 -17.32
C LEU A 488 -20.62 9.98 -17.39
N GLY A 489 -21.81 10.34 -16.90
CA GLY A 489 -22.24 11.73 -16.75
C GLY A 489 -21.31 12.55 -15.85
N LEU A 490 -20.82 11.94 -14.77
CA LEU A 490 -19.92 12.56 -13.81
C LEU A 490 -18.53 12.83 -14.40
N VAL A 491 -17.86 11.81 -14.98
CA VAL A 491 -16.56 11.98 -15.69
C VAL A 491 -16.65 13.05 -16.77
N THR A 492 -17.72 13.03 -17.58
CA THR A 492 -17.88 14.00 -18.67
C THR A 492 -18.23 15.41 -18.19
N SER A 493 -18.77 15.56 -16.98
CA SER A 493 -19.02 16.86 -16.36
C SER A 493 -17.74 17.48 -15.77
N LEU A 494 -16.90 16.66 -15.12
CA LEU A 494 -15.71 17.08 -14.39
C LEU A 494 -14.46 17.25 -15.23
N ARG A 495 -14.56 17.01 -16.54
CA ARG A 495 -13.44 17.04 -17.50
C ARG A 495 -12.71 18.39 -17.65
N ARG A 496 -13.09 19.40 -16.87
CA ARG A 496 -12.61 20.79 -16.92
C ARG A 496 -11.80 21.20 -15.68
N LEU A 497 -11.69 20.35 -14.67
CA LEU A 497 -11.00 20.66 -13.41
C LEU A 497 -9.52 20.27 -13.46
N GLY A 498 -8.63 21.14 -12.98
CA GLY A 498 -7.21 20.89 -12.82
C GLY A 498 -6.77 20.77 -11.36
N PRO A 499 -5.49 20.48 -11.11
CA PRO A 499 -4.94 20.40 -9.76
C PRO A 499 -5.05 21.69 -8.93
N GLY A 500 -5.15 22.86 -9.56
CA GLY A 500 -5.42 24.13 -8.88
C GLY A 500 -6.90 24.46 -8.72
N ASP A 501 -7.79 23.53 -9.11
CA ASP A 501 -9.24 23.59 -8.92
C ASP A 501 -9.70 22.46 -7.96
N VAL A 502 -8.74 21.79 -7.30
CA VAL A 502 -8.94 20.72 -6.32
C VAL A 502 -8.33 21.14 -4.99
N ASP A 503 -9.18 21.36 -4.00
CA ASP A 503 -8.75 21.72 -2.65
C ASP A 503 -8.79 20.48 -1.75
N VAL A 504 -7.84 20.34 -0.82
CA VAL A 504 -7.80 19.26 0.17
C VAL A 504 -7.65 19.90 1.55
N VAL A 505 -8.49 19.50 2.52
CA VAL A 505 -8.53 20.14 3.84
C VAL A 505 -8.92 19.14 4.93
N ALA A 506 -8.16 19.08 6.02
CA ALA A 506 -8.57 18.38 7.22
C ALA A 506 -9.61 19.19 8.01
N ALA A 507 -10.66 18.52 8.49
CA ALA A 507 -11.68 19.18 9.29
C ALA A 507 -11.11 19.71 10.62
N PRO A 508 -11.42 20.97 11.01
CA PRO A 508 -11.01 21.53 12.30
C PRO A 508 -11.53 20.70 13.47
N THR A 509 -10.61 20.21 14.29
CA THR A 509 -10.92 19.35 15.45
C THR A 509 -10.09 19.73 16.67
N THR A 510 -10.60 19.41 17.85
CA THR A 510 -10.01 19.74 19.15
C THR A 510 -10.32 18.66 20.18
N LEU A 511 -9.62 18.67 21.31
CA LEU A 511 -9.87 17.72 22.41
C LEU A 511 -11.06 18.20 23.25
N GLY A 512 -12.13 17.40 23.25
CA GLY A 512 -13.30 17.54 24.09
C GLY A 512 -13.33 16.50 25.22
N THR A 513 -14.50 16.34 25.83
CA THR A 513 -14.73 15.35 26.87
C THR A 513 -16.12 14.73 26.69
N ALA A 514 -16.17 13.40 26.65
CA ALA A 514 -17.41 12.65 26.53
C ALA A 514 -18.23 12.70 27.84
N PRO A 515 -19.52 12.31 27.82
CA PRO A 515 -20.39 12.37 29.00
C PRO A 515 -19.91 11.57 30.23
N ASP A 516 -19.02 10.60 30.04
CA ASP A 516 -18.42 9.78 31.09
C ASP A 516 -17.09 10.34 31.64
N GLY A 517 -16.60 11.46 31.10
CA GLY A 517 -15.33 12.08 31.47
C GLY A 517 -14.12 11.63 30.66
N THR A 518 -14.29 10.76 29.65
CA THR A 518 -13.17 10.36 28.78
C THR A 518 -12.79 11.49 27.80
N PRO A 519 -11.49 11.70 27.52
CA PRO A 519 -11.06 12.64 26.48
C PRO A 519 -11.40 12.06 25.11
N VAL A 520 -12.01 12.87 24.25
CA VAL A 520 -12.43 12.48 22.89
C VAL A 520 -12.15 13.59 21.90
N LEU A 521 -11.90 13.23 20.64
CA LEU A 521 -11.72 14.20 19.57
C LEU A 521 -13.10 14.73 19.13
N VAL A 522 -13.30 16.05 19.14
CA VAL A 522 -14.56 16.70 18.75
C VAL A 522 -14.31 17.74 17.66
N PRO A 523 -15.34 18.17 16.90
CA PRO A 523 -15.23 19.33 16.03
C PRO A 523 -14.80 20.58 16.80
N ASP A 524 -13.86 21.36 16.25
CA ASP A 524 -13.60 22.71 16.75
C ASP A 524 -14.72 23.63 16.24
N ALA A 525 -15.72 23.85 17.09
CA ALA A 525 -17.05 24.31 16.68
C ALA A 525 -17.03 25.51 15.71
N ALA A 526 -16.37 26.62 16.05
CA ALA A 526 -16.42 27.82 15.21
C ALA A 526 -15.79 27.64 13.80
N PRO A 527 -14.55 27.14 13.65
CA PRO A 527 -13.98 26.89 12.32
C PRO A 527 -14.62 25.69 11.60
N PHE A 528 -15.11 24.67 12.31
CA PHE A 528 -15.81 23.54 11.71
C PHE A 528 -17.18 23.96 11.16
N ASP A 529 -17.97 24.70 11.94
CA ASP A 529 -19.28 25.22 11.50
C ASP A 529 -19.13 26.10 10.26
N ALA A 530 -18.11 26.97 10.21
CA ALA A 530 -17.81 27.79 9.03
C ALA A 530 -17.43 26.95 7.79
N LEU A 531 -16.67 25.87 7.99
CA LEU A 531 -16.32 24.92 6.91
C LEU A 531 -17.57 24.20 6.37
N MET A 532 -18.46 23.77 7.27
CA MET A 532 -19.70 23.07 6.89
C MET A 532 -20.77 24.01 6.34
N ASP A 533 -20.85 25.26 6.79
CA ASP A 533 -21.68 26.31 6.18
C ASP A 533 -21.29 26.53 4.71
N ALA A 534 -19.99 26.68 4.43
CA ALA A 534 -19.50 26.87 3.07
C ALA A 534 -19.67 25.61 2.19
N LEU A 535 -19.53 24.41 2.77
CA LEU A 535 -19.82 23.15 2.08
C LEU A 535 -21.33 22.99 1.75
N ARG A 536 -22.23 23.34 2.69
CA ARG A 536 -23.69 23.36 2.47
C ARG A 536 -24.11 24.40 1.42
N ALA A 537 -23.40 25.52 1.34
CA ALA A 537 -23.68 26.62 0.41
C ALA A 537 -23.11 26.42 -1.00
N ASP A 538 -22.25 25.41 -1.24
CA ASP A 538 -21.45 25.26 -2.46
C ASP A 538 -20.47 26.44 -2.69
N THR A 539 -19.95 27.00 -1.60
CA THR A 539 -18.99 28.13 -1.59
C THR A 539 -17.66 27.78 -0.89
N LEU A 540 -17.42 26.51 -0.59
CA LEU A 540 -16.22 26.06 0.15
C LEU A 540 -14.91 26.54 -0.49
N HIS A 541 -14.83 26.64 -1.83
CA HIS A 541 -13.61 27.17 -2.45
C HIS A 541 -13.34 28.64 -2.08
N GLU A 542 -14.38 29.47 -1.92
CA GLU A 542 -14.23 30.89 -1.60
C GLU A 542 -13.60 31.03 -0.20
N LEU A 543 -14.06 30.23 0.76
CA LEU A 543 -13.52 30.17 2.11
C LEU A 543 -12.04 29.73 2.13
N LEU A 544 -11.67 28.75 1.30
CA LEU A 544 -10.30 28.24 1.23
C LEU A 544 -9.37 29.21 0.47
N ASP A 545 -9.85 29.83 -0.61
CA ASP A 545 -9.13 30.88 -1.36
C ASP A 545 -8.88 32.12 -0.47
N GLU A 546 -9.79 32.46 0.47
CA GLU A 546 -9.60 33.54 1.47
C GLU A 546 -8.61 33.17 2.59
N GLN A 547 -8.51 31.90 2.96
CA GLN A 547 -7.59 31.41 3.99
C GLN A 547 -6.17 31.13 3.47
N ALA A 548 -6.01 30.98 2.16
CA ALA A 548 -4.71 30.79 1.53
C ALA A 548 -3.76 31.98 1.83
N PRO A 549 -2.52 31.71 2.28
CA PRO A 549 -1.55 32.77 2.55
C PRO A 549 -1.20 33.51 1.25
N ALA A 550 -1.26 34.85 1.30
CA ALA A 550 -0.85 35.70 0.19
C ALA A 550 0.62 35.39 -0.20
N SER A 551 0.79 34.92 -1.45
CA SER A 551 2.02 34.28 -1.97
C SER A 551 3.20 35.22 -2.17
#